data_AF-A0A661FMB5-F1
#
_entry.id   AF-A0A661FMB5-F1
#
_cell.length_a   1.000
_cell.length_b   1.000
_cell.length_c   1.000
_cell.angle_alpha   90.00
_cell.angle_beta   90.00
_cell.angle_gamma   90.00
#
_symmetry.space_group_name_H-M   'P 1'
#
loop_
_entity.id
_entity.type
_entity.pdbx_description
1 polymer ?
#
loop_
_entity_poly.entity_id
_entity_poly.type
_entity_poly.pdbx_seq_one_letter_code
_entity_poly.pdbx_strand_id
1 'polypeptide(L)'
;MTIDSLAMLDQNGYFGEYGGQIIPPPLIEIMNQINDAYVVMPDHLHWLLALQNDYSLSKVMQQVKGSSAFQIQKIRREQGLLGTNESLWQHGYHDHALRKEEDLQKFARYIVANPLRAGIVDKIADYPLWDAVWL
;
A
#
# COMPACT_ATOMS: atom_id res chain seq x y z
N MET A 1 -1.63 -15.77 -11.20
CA MET A 1 -3.06 -16.06 -10.92
C MET A 1 -3.69 -14.71 -10.69
N THR A 2 -4.48 -14.22 -11.66
CA THR A 2 -5.12 -12.91 -11.58
C THR A 2 -6.22 -12.97 -10.54
N ILE A 3 -5.97 -12.43 -9.34
CA ILE A 3 -7.00 -12.24 -8.34
C ILE A 3 -7.88 -11.10 -8.84
N ASP A 4 -9.16 -11.41 -9.06
CA ASP A 4 -10.15 -10.43 -9.48
C ASP A 4 -10.40 -9.46 -8.32
N SER A 5 -9.73 -8.30 -8.38
CA SER A 5 -9.69 -7.30 -7.30
C SER A 5 -11.06 -6.74 -6.92
N LEU A 6 -12.07 -6.99 -7.75
CA LEU A 6 -13.47 -6.60 -7.54
C LEU A 6 -14.20 -7.51 -6.54
N ALA A 7 -13.77 -8.76 -6.36
CA ALA A 7 -14.47 -9.73 -5.50
C ALA A 7 -14.21 -9.54 -3.99
N MET A 8 -13.36 -8.60 -3.61
CA MET A 8 -12.88 -8.41 -2.24
C MET A 8 -13.37 -7.11 -1.59
N LEU A 9 -14.19 -6.32 -2.30
CA LEU A 9 -14.69 -5.03 -1.80
C LEU A 9 -15.90 -5.21 -0.87
N ASP A 10 -15.89 -4.54 0.28
CA ASP A 10 -17.03 -4.40 1.17
C ASP A 10 -18.06 -3.41 0.59
N GLN A 11 -19.20 -3.27 1.27
CA GLN A 11 -20.30 -2.36 0.88
C GLN A 11 -19.90 -0.88 0.78
N ASN A 12 -18.73 -0.51 1.28
CA ASN A 12 -18.18 0.84 1.26
C ASN A 12 -16.95 0.96 0.32
N GLY A 13 -16.67 -0.05 -0.50
CA GLY A 13 -15.57 -0.04 -1.45
C GLY A 13 -14.17 -0.23 -0.84
N TYR A 14 -14.07 -0.80 0.37
CA TYR A 14 -12.80 -1.19 1.00
C TYR A 14 -12.53 -2.68 0.84
N PHE A 15 -11.28 -3.15 0.87
CA PHE A 15 -11.02 -4.59 0.88
C PHE A 15 -11.38 -5.20 2.25
N GLY A 16 -12.56 -5.85 2.36
CA GLY A 16 -13.04 -6.59 3.54
C GLY A 16 -13.39 -5.75 4.80
N GLU A 17 -13.81 -6.44 5.87
CA GLU A 17 -14.26 -5.89 7.18
C GLU A 17 -13.22 -5.02 7.93
N TYR A 18 -12.08 -4.73 7.31
CA TYR A 18 -10.89 -4.12 7.92
C TYR A 18 -10.54 -2.73 7.36
N GLY A 19 -11.41 -2.08 6.59
CA GLY A 19 -11.28 -0.66 6.24
C GLY A 19 -10.07 -0.30 5.36
N GLY A 20 -9.51 -1.26 4.62
CA GLY A 20 -8.33 -1.07 3.77
C GLY A 20 -8.62 -0.23 2.54
N GLN A 21 -7.98 0.94 2.47
CA GLN A 21 -8.00 1.82 1.29
C GLN A 21 -7.43 1.08 0.07
N ILE A 22 -8.24 1.00 -0.98
CA ILE A 22 -7.92 0.48 -2.32
C ILE A 22 -6.44 0.74 -2.69
N ILE A 23 -5.71 -0.28 -3.13
CA ILE A 23 -4.48 -0.10 -3.91
C ILE A 23 -4.91 -0.12 -5.38
N PRO A 24 -4.87 0.99 -6.12
CA PRO A 24 -5.26 0.98 -7.52
C PRO A 24 -4.37 0.01 -8.31
N PRO A 25 -4.89 -0.76 -9.27
CA PRO A 25 -4.07 -1.65 -10.11
C PRO A 25 -2.86 -0.97 -10.78
N PRO A 26 -2.95 0.29 -11.26
CA PRO A 26 -1.78 1.03 -11.74
C PRO A 26 -0.73 1.30 -10.67
N LEU A 27 -1.15 1.43 -9.40
CA LEU A 27 -0.22 1.57 -8.29
C LEU A 27 0.49 0.24 -8.01
N ILE A 28 -0.19 -0.89 -8.14
CA ILE A 28 0.43 -2.23 -8.07
C ILE A 28 1.49 -2.39 -9.16
N GLU A 29 1.23 -1.94 -10.39
CA GLU A 29 2.23 -1.98 -11.47
C GLU A 29 3.45 -1.11 -11.19
N ILE A 30 3.23 0.13 -10.69
CA ILE A 30 4.33 1.02 -10.28
C ILE A 30 5.12 0.36 -9.15
N MET A 31 4.42 -0.10 -8.11
CA MET A 31 4.98 -0.81 -6.97
C MET A 31 5.83 -1.99 -7.46
N ASN A 32 5.30 -2.90 -8.27
CA ASN A 32 6.04 -4.07 -8.74
C ASN A 32 7.29 -3.75 -9.59
N GLN A 33 7.41 -2.55 -10.17
CA GLN A 33 8.60 -2.14 -10.93
C GLN A 33 9.76 -1.61 -10.05
N ILE A 34 9.49 -1.21 -8.80
CA ILE A 34 10.48 -0.57 -7.91
C ILE A 34 10.55 -1.19 -6.50
N ASN A 35 9.90 -2.34 -6.28
CA ASN A 35 9.64 -2.83 -4.93
C ASN A 35 10.50 -3.98 -4.48
N ASP A 36 10.86 -3.85 -3.21
CA ASP A 36 11.52 -4.84 -2.39
C ASP A 36 10.50 -5.50 -1.44
N ALA A 37 9.66 -4.69 -0.75
CA ALA A 37 8.51 -5.17 0.05
C ALA A 37 7.50 -4.04 0.38
N TYR A 38 6.22 -4.38 0.55
CA TYR A 38 5.19 -3.44 1.06
C TYR A 38 4.08 -4.13 1.85
N VAL A 39 3.37 -3.34 2.66
CA VAL A 39 2.05 -3.70 3.19
C VAL A 39 1.16 -2.46 3.29
N VAL A 40 -0.08 -2.58 2.84
CA VAL A 40 -1.10 -1.56 3.06
C VAL A 40 -1.90 -1.94 4.27
N MET A 41 -1.76 -1.15 5.32
CA MET A 41 -2.52 -1.21 6.55
C MET A 41 -3.85 -0.45 6.37
N PRO A 42 -4.84 -0.63 7.26
CA PRO A 42 -6.12 0.08 7.18
C PRO A 42 -5.99 1.62 7.10
N ASP A 43 -4.97 2.18 7.72
CA ASP A 43 -4.76 3.62 7.89
C ASP A 43 -3.47 4.15 7.24
N HIS A 44 -2.53 3.29 6.83
CA HIS A 44 -1.25 3.71 6.23
C HIS A 44 -0.59 2.66 5.34
N LEU A 45 0.48 3.05 4.65
CA LEU A 45 1.32 2.17 3.82
C LEU A 45 2.72 2.08 4.46
N HIS A 46 3.22 0.85 4.66
CA HIS A 46 4.64 0.59 4.88
C HIS A 46 5.28 0.11 3.59
N TRP A 47 6.42 0.70 3.24
CA TRP A 47 7.03 0.47 1.94
C TRP A 47 8.56 0.49 2.01
N LEU A 48 9.19 -0.57 1.51
CA LEU A 48 10.61 -0.68 1.21
C LEU A 48 10.79 -0.61 -0.30
N LEU A 49 11.58 0.37 -0.73
CA LEU A 49 11.84 0.65 -2.13
C LEU A 49 13.28 1.09 -2.33
N ALA A 50 13.86 0.70 -3.47
CA ALA A 50 15.10 1.26 -3.96
C ALA A 50 14.78 2.37 -4.96
N LEU A 51 15.31 3.58 -4.73
CA LEU A 51 15.20 4.66 -5.72
C LEU A 51 16.05 4.32 -6.94
N GLN A 52 15.43 4.26 -8.11
CA GLN A 52 16.08 4.04 -9.39
C GLN A 52 16.37 5.41 -10.06
N ASN A 53 17.54 5.57 -10.69
CA ASN A 53 17.95 6.78 -11.42
C ASN A 53 17.92 8.07 -10.56
N ASP A 54 17.71 9.22 -11.20
CA ASP A 54 17.66 10.56 -10.57
C ASP A 54 16.29 10.89 -9.93
N TYR A 55 15.46 9.88 -9.63
CA TYR A 55 14.19 10.10 -8.96
C TYR A 55 14.41 10.36 -7.47
N SER A 56 13.89 11.49 -6.98
CA SER A 56 13.84 11.75 -5.55
C SER A 56 12.65 11.04 -4.90
N LEU A 57 12.80 10.64 -3.64
CA LEU A 57 11.71 10.06 -2.85
C LEU A 57 10.46 10.95 -2.87
N SER A 58 10.62 12.28 -2.79
CA SER A 58 9.52 13.23 -2.84
C SER A 58 8.69 13.13 -4.13
N LYS A 59 9.34 12.96 -5.29
CA LYS A 59 8.64 12.77 -6.57
C LYS A 59 7.86 11.46 -6.59
N VAL A 60 8.47 10.38 -6.11
CA VAL A 60 7.81 9.06 -6.00
C VAL A 60 6.58 9.18 -5.10
N MET A 61 6.73 9.76 -3.90
CA MET A 61 5.62 9.90 -2.96
C MET A 61 4.51 10.81 -3.49
N GLN A 62 4.83 11.88 -4.21
CA GLN A 62 3.84 12.74 -4.86
C GLN A 62 3.01 11.95 -5.88
N GLN A 63 3.67 11.18 -6.75
CA GLN A 63 2.98 10.38 -7.78
C GLN A 63 2.12 9.29 -7.16
N VAL A 64 2.66 8.53 -6.21
CA VAL A 64 1.95 7.46 -5.50
C VAL A 64 0.72 8.02 -4.80
N LYS A 65 0.87 9.08 -4.01
CA LYS A 65 -0.25 9.69 -3.27
C LYS A 65 -1.29 10.32 -4.18
N GLY A 66 -0.86 11.05 -5.21
CA GLY A 66 -1.76 11.73 -6.13
C GLY A 66 -2.55 10.76 -7.02
N SER A 67 -1.84 9.80 -7.63
CA SER A 67 -2.47 8.80 -8.50
C SER A 67 -3.47 7.93 -7.74
N SER A 68 -3.08 7.44 -6.55
CA SER A 68 -3.98 6.64 -5.73
C SER A 68 -5.19 7.42 -5.24
N ALA A 69 -5.00 8.62 -4.69
CA ALA A 69 -6.11 9.47 -4.27
C ALA A 69 -7.11 9.70 -5.41
N PHE A 70 -6.63 9.97 -6.63
CA PHE A 70 -7.48 10.16 -7.79
C PHE A 70 -8.30 8.91 -8.15
N GLN A 71 -7.64 7.75 -8.28
CA GLN A 71 -8.33 6.51 -8.67
C GLN A 71 -9.34 6.06 -7.61
N ILE A 72 -8.98 6.17 -6.34
CA ILE A 72 -9.83 5.80 -5.20
C ILE A 72 -11.04 6.71 -5.14
N GLN A 73 -10.82 8.01 -5.31
CA GLN A 73 -11.92 8.96 -5.37
C GLN A 73 -12.84 8.69 -6.55
N LYS A 74 -12.31 8.28 -7.71
CA LYS A 74 -13.11 7.89 -8.88
C LYS A 74 -13.99 6.69 -8.57
N ILE A 75 -13.43 5.61 -8.00
CA ILE A 75 -14.19 4.41 -7.59
C ILE A 75 -15.29 4.77 -6.59
N ARG A 76 -14.96 5.57 -5.56
CA ARG A 76 -15.96 6.05 -4.58
C ARG A 76 -17.11 6.80 -5.24
N ARG A 77 -16.83 7.64 -6.26
CA ARG A 77 -17.89 8.35 -7.01
C ARG A 77 -18.76 7.39 -7.80
N GLU A 78 -18.16 6.42 -8.49
CA GLU A 78 -18.88 5.41 -9.27
C GLU A 78 -19.78 4.53 -8.40
N GLN A 79 -19.39 4.30 -7.14
CA GLN A 79 -20.15 3.56 -6.13
C GLN A 79 -21.16 4.43 -5.35
N GLY A 80 -21.28 5.72 -5.65
CA GLY A 80 -22.21 6.63 -4.95
C GLY A 80 -21.77 7.02 -3.53
N LEU A 81 -20.53 6.73 -3.14
CA LEU A 81 -19.93 7.03 -1.83
C LEU A 81 -19.43 8.48 -1.75
N LEU A 82 -20.29 9.43 -2.12
CA LEU A 82 -19.96 10.84 -2.39
C LEU A 82 -19.68 11.71 -1.14
N GLY A 83 -19.46 11.13 0.04
CA GLY A 83 -19.36 11.85 1.31
C GLY A 83 -17.95 12.27 1.74
N THR A 84 -16.89 11.68 1.20
CA THR A 84 -15.53 11.86 1.73
C THR A 84 -14.70 12.81 0.86
N ASN A 85 -14.93 14.12 0.93
CA ASN A 85 -14.01 15.12 0.34
C ASN A 85 -12.71 15.29 1.15
N GLU A 86 -12.48 14.42 2.14
CA GLU A 86 -11.27 14.40 2.93
C GLU A 86 -10.09 13.89 2.09
N SER A 87 -8.91 14.48 2.33
CA SER A 87 -7.68 14.01 1.70
C SER A 87 -7.44 12.55 2.10
N LEU A 88 -7.32 11.67 1.11
CA LEU A 88 -7.04 10.26 1.34
C LEU A 88 -5.74 10.07 2.15
N TRP A 89 -4.71 10.85 1.81
CA TRP A 89 -3.40 10.78 2.43
C TRP A 89 -3.17 11.95 3.38
N GLN A 90 -2.55 11.67 4.52
CA GLN A 90 -1.94 12.70 5.36
C GLN A 90 -0.89 13.50 4.58
N HIS A 91 -0.65 14.75 5.00
CA HIS A 91 0.43 15.57 4.44
C HIS A 91 1.81 15.01 4.83
N GLY A 92 2.80 15.15 3.94
CA GLY A 92 4.16 14.64 4.17
C GLY A 92 4.26 13.10 4.14
N TYR A 93 5.41 12.56 4.54
CA TYR A 93 5.65 11.13 4.69
C TYR A 93 6.80 10.95 5.70
N HIS A 94 6.88 9.76 6.30
CA HIS A 94 8.02 9.37 7.12
C HIS A 94 8.92 8.43 6.33
N ASP A 95 10.21 8.72 6.29
CA ASP A 95 11.20 7.90 5.60
C ASP A 95 12.39 7.54 6.49
N HIS A 96 13.02 6.43 6.15
CA HIS A 96 14.24 5.97 6.78
C HIS A 96 15.15 5.38 5.70
N ALA A 97 16.31 5.99 5.51
CA ALA A 97 17.31 5.47 4.58
C ALA A 97 18.09 4.33 5.23
N LEU A 98 17.92 3.11 4.70
CA LEU A 98 18.67 1.96 5.17
C LEU A 98 20.16 2.10 4.85
N ARG A 99 20.98 1.75 5.83
CA ARG A 99 22.45 1.71 5.71
C ARG A 99 22.90 0.35 5.17
N LYS A 100 24.12 0.31 4.65
CA LYS A 100 24.69 -0.90 4.01
C LYS A 100 24.79 -2.09 4.97
N GLU A 101 24.91 -1.83 6.26
CA GLU A 101 25.07 -2.84 7.30
C GLU A 101 23.72 -3.41 7.77
N GLU A 102 22.61 -2.81 7.35
CA GLU A 102 21.27 -3.25 7.71
C GLU A 102 20.78 -4.36 6.78
N ASP A 103 20.17 -5.39 7.38
CA ASP A 103 19.66 -6.54 6.65
C ASP A 103 18.33 -6.22 5.97
N LEU A 104 18.38 -6.03 4.65
CA LEU A 104 17.21 -5.77 3.80
C LEU A 104 16.11 -6.83 3.98
N GLN A 105 16.46 -8.11 4.07
CA GLN A 105 15.47 -9.18 4.24
C GLN A 105 14.78 -9.10 5.60
N LYS A 106 15.53 -8.72 6.65
CA LYS A 106 14.95 -8.51 7.98
C LYS A 106 13.95 -7.36 7.98
N PHE A 107 14.26 -6.27 7.28
CA PHE A 107 13.33 -5.15 7.11
C PHE A 107 12.09 -5.54 6.28
N ALA A 108 12.28 -6.26 5.17
CA ALA A 108 11.18 -6.77 4.36
C ALA A 108 10.22 -7.64 5.18
N ARG A 109 10.76 -8.60 5.96
CA ARG A 109 9.99 -9.43 6.89
C ARG A 109 9.26 -8.60 7.95
N TYR A 110 9.92 -7.59 8.50
CA TYR A 110 9.29 -6.69 9.46
C TYR A 110 8.09 -5.97 8.84
N ILE A 111 8.26 -5.43 7.62
CA ILE A 111 7.21 -4.71 6.88
C ILE A 111 6.00 -5.61 6.68
N VAL A 112 6.17 -6.78 6.06
CA VAL A 112 5.03 -7.66 5.76
C VAL A 112 4.39 -8.22 7.01
N ALA A 113 5.12 -8.34 8.13
CA ALA A 113 4.57 -8.85 9.39
C ALA A 113 3.75 -7.82 10.18
N ASN A 114 3.64 -6.56 9.73
CA ASN A 114 2.89 -5.54 10.47
C ASN A 114 1.41 -5.88 10.74
N PRO A 115 0.64 -6.51 9.83
CA PRO A 115 -0.73 -6.93 10.12
C PRO A 115 -0.81 -7.90 11.30
N LEU A 116 0.13 -8.85 11.39
CA LEU A 116 0.24 -9.78 12.52
C LEU A 116 0.60 -9.03 13.81
N ARG A 117 1.57 -8.11 13.75
CA ARG A 117 2.02 -7.31 14.91
C ARG A 117 0.93 -6.37 15.42
N ALA A 118 0.08 -5.88 14.53
CA ALA A 118 -1.07 -5.03 14.84
C ALA A 118 -2.28 -5.84 15.34
N GLY A 119 -2.22 -7.17 15.31
CA GLY A 119 -3.33 -8.04 15.73
C GLY A 119 -4.52 -8.04 14.76
N ILE A 120 -4.31 -7.66 13.49
CA ILE A 120 -5.35 -7.67 12.46
C ILE A 120 -5.66 -9.11 12.03
N VAL A 121 -4.62 -9.96 11.97
CA VAL A 121 -4.72 -11.37 11.60
C VAL A 121 -3.85 -12.22 12.52
N ASP A 122 -4.26 -13.48 12.74
CA ASP A 122 -3.46 -14.47 13.48
C ASP A 122 -2.38 -15.12 12.60
N LYS A 123 -2.60 -15.16 11.28
CA LYS A 123 -1.64 -15.66 10.29
C LYS A 123 -1.48 -14.65 9.17
N ILE A 124 -0.23 -14.42 8.75
CA ILE A 124 0.05 -13.44 7.70
C ILE A 124 -0.60 -13.80 6.36
N ALA A 125 -0.81 -15.09 6.09
CA ALA A 125 -1.48 -15.58 4.88
C ALA A 125 -2.96 -15.14 4.78
N ASP A 126 -3.56 -14.74 5.91
CA ASP A 126 -4.94 -14.29 5.95
C ASP A 126 -5.06 -12.79 5.61
N TYR A 127 -3.93 -12.08 5.46
CA TYR A 127 -3.90 -10.67 5.05
C TYR A 127 -3.46 -10.55 3.57
N PRO A 128 -4.32 -10.08 2.65
CA PRO A 128 -4.01 -10.12 1.22
C PRO A 128 -3.26 -8.87 0.70
N LEU A 129 -3.09 -7.82 1.52
CA LEU A 129 -2.62 -6.50 1.08
C LEU A 129 -1.11 -6.27 1.33
N TRP A 130 -0.28 -7.27 1.07
CA TRP A 130 1.18 -7.17 1.16
C TRP A 130 1.87 -7.96 0.03
N ASP A 131 3.11 -7.60 -0.28
CA ASP A 131 3.99 -8.37 -1.17
C ASP A 131 5.46 -8.15 -0.79
N ALA A 132 6.33 -9.10 -1.10
CA ALA A 132 7.78 -8.99 -0.92
C ALA A 132 8.52 -9.92 -1.88
N VAL A 133 9.53 -9.37 -2.58
CA VAL A 133 10.27 -10.09 -3.63
C VAL A 133 11.06 -11.30 -3.10
N TRP A 134 11.34 -11.33 -1.79
CA TRP A 134 12.21 -12.32 -1.15
C TRP A 134 11.50 -13.34 -0.26
N LEU A 135 10.16 -13.38 -0.24
CA LEU A 135 9.38 -14.25 0.65
C LEU A 135 8.60 -15.33 -0.10
#